data_AF-A0A967PB21-F1
#
_entry.id   AF-A0A967PB21-F1
#
_cell.length_a   1.000
_cell.length_b   1.000
_cell.length_c   1.000
_cell.angle_alpha   90.00
_cell.angle_beta   90.00
_cell.angle_gamma   90.00
#
_symmetry.space_group_name_H-M   'P 1'
#
loop_
_entity.id
_entity.type
_entity.pdbx_description
1 polymer ?
#
loop_
_entity_poly.entity_id
_entity_poly.type
_entity_poly.pdbx_seq_one_letter_code
_entity_poly.pdbx_strand_id
1 'polypeptide(L)'
;HQLRGRVGRGEFQSKCLLISSYKRSELAGKRLDVLEQTNDGFKIAETDLLIRGPGEFIGTRQSGIPELKFANIVRDTAILRLAKQDAFALIENCDSEQELQNYTKMLKEKWGESLEFASVS
;
A
#
# COMPACT_ATOMS: atom_id res chain seq x y z
N HIS A 1 -13.91 4.34 -3.84
CA HIS A 1 -13.19 5.17 -2.86
C HIS A 1 -13.26 6.67 -3.16
N GLN A 2 -12.72 7.14 -4.31
CA GLN A 2 -12.68 8.58 -4.64
C GLN A 2 -14.04 9.28 -4.56
N LEU A 3 -15.10 8.68 -5.13
CA LEU A 3 -16.45 9.26 -5.07
C LEU A 3 -17.01 9.36 -3.65
N ARG A 4 -16.77 8.35 -2.80
CA ARG A 4 -17.18 8.38 -1.38
C ARG A 4 -16.52 9.53 -0.63
N GLY A 5 -15.23 9.81 -0.91
CA GLY A 5 -14.49 10.93 -0.28
C GLY A 5 -14.92 12.34 -0.72
N ARG A 6 -15.87 12.44 -1.67
CA ARG A 6 -16.53 13.71 -2.02
C ARG A 6 -17.76 14.01 -1.15
N VAL A 7 -18.16 13.07 -0.30
CA VAL A 7 -19.34 13.17 0.58
C VAL A 7 -18.88 13.28 2.04
N GLY A 8 -19.60 14.01 2.91
CA GLY A 8 -19.28 14.09 4.34
C GLY A 8 -18.26 15.15 4.76
N ARG A 9 -18.19 16.28 4.05
CA ARG A 9 -17.31 17.42 4.38
C ARG A 9 -17.96 18.50 5.26
N GLY A 10 -19.20 18.31 5.67
CA GLY A 10 -19.93 19.21 6.55
C GLY A 10 -20.13 18.62 7.94
N GLU A 11 -20.77 19.37 8.83
CA GLU A 11 -21.01 18.94 10.22
C GLU A 11 -22.09 17.85 10.35
N PHE A 12 -22.86 17.62 9.29
CA PHE A 12 -23.93 16.63 9.29
C PHE A 12 -23.44 15.25 8.84
N GLN A 13 -23.92 14.23 9.55
CA GLN A 13 -23.65 12.84 9.19
C GLN A 13 -24.13 12.55 7.76
N SER A 14 -23.20 12.10 6.92
CA SER A 14 -23.49 11.72 5.54
C SER A 14 -23.49 10.21 5.37
N LYS A 15 -24.28 9.72 4.41
CA LYS A 15 -24.34 8.30 4.06
C LYS A 15 -23.92 8.10 2.60
N CYS A 16 -23.18 7.03 2.33
CA CYS A 16 -22.82 6.60 0.98
C CYS A 16 -23.54 5.27 0.71
N LEU A 17 -24.47 5.28 -0.23
CA LEU A 17 -25.21 4.08 -0.64
C LEU A 17 -24.51 3.44 -1.84
N LEU A 18 -24.17 2.16 -1.71
CA LEU A 18 -23.58 1.38 -2.78
C LEU A 18 -24.67 0.53 -3.43
N ILE A 19 -24.99 0.80 -4.69
CA ILE A 19 -26.04 0.09 -5.43
C ILE A 19 -25.36 -0.74 -6.53
N SER A 20 -25.67 -2.03 -6.59
CA SER A 20 -25.22 -2.90 -7.68
C SER A 20 -26.38 -3.73 -8.22
N SER A 21 -26.29 -4.10 -9.51
CA SER A 21 -27.21 -5.06 -10.13
C SER A 21 -27.15 -6.41 -9.42
N TYR A 22 -28.28 -7.14 -9.40
CA TYR A 22 -28.33 -8.53 -8.94
C TYR A 22 -27.40 -9.44 -9.77
N LYS A 23 -27.31 -9.16 -11.08
CA LYS A 23 -26.33 -9.81 -11.96
C LYS A 23 -24.98 -9.09 -11.84
N ARG A 24 -24.22 -9.41 -10.80
CA ARG A 24 -22.84 -8.93 -10.59
C ARG A 24 -21.86 -10.11 -10.62
N SER A 25 -20.62 -9.85 -11.05
CA SER A 25 -19.55 -10.82 -10.89
C SER A 25 -19.18 -10.98 -9.42
N GLU A 26 -18.63 -12.14 -9.05
CA GLU A 26 -18.12 -12.39 -7.69
C GLU A 26 -17.06 -11.33 -7.30
N LEU A 27 -16.21 -10.94 -8.26
CA LEU A 27 -15.19 -9.91 -8.11
C LEU A 27 -15.80 -8.55 -7.75
N ALA A 28 -16.87 -8.16 -8.44
CA ALA A 28 -17.58 -6.92 -8.15
C ALA A 28 -18.23 -6.97 -6.76
N GLY A 29 -18.71 -8.14 -6.33
CA GLY A 29 -19.20 -8.36 -4.97
C GLY A 29 -18.11 -8.11 -3.91
N LYS A 30 -16.98 -8.81 -4.01
CA LYS A 30 -15.86 -8.66 -3.08
C LYS A 30 -15.37 -7.21 -2.97
N ARG A 31 -15.30 -6.48 -4.10
CA ARG A 31 -14.93 -5.06 -4.09
C ARG A 31 -15.93 -4.18 -3.32
N LEU A 32 -17.22 -4.46 -3.44
CA LEU A 32 -18.26 -3.74 -2.70
C LEU A 32 -18.20 -4.05 -1.20
N ASP A 33 -18.00 -5.31 -0.84
CA ASP A 33 -17.89 -5.73 0.56
C ASP A 33 -16.71 -5.03 1.27
N VAL A 34 -15.57 -4.89 0.59
CA VAL A 34 -14.40 -4.14 1.10
C VAL A 34 -14.72 -2.65 1.30
N LEU A 35 -15.48 -2.06 0.38
CA LEU A 35 -15.92 -0.66 0.49
C LEU A 35 -16.91 -0.45 1.65
N GLU A 36 -17.68 -1.46 2.02
CA GLU A 36 -18.57 -1.42 3.18
C GLU A 36 -17.81 -1.58 4.50
N GLN A 37 -16.84 -2.51 4.55
CA GLN A 37 -16.12 -2.86 5.76
C GLN A 37 -15.12 -1.80 6.25
N THR A 38 -14.58 -0.97 5.35
CA THR A 38 -13.55 0.00 5.73
C THR A 38 -13.63 1.33 4.98
N ASN A 39 -13.21 2.38 5.70
CA ASN A 39 -12.97 3.71 5.15
C ASN A 39 -11.52 4.01 4.82
N ASP A 40 -10.58 3.15 5.25
CA ASP A 40 -9.15 3.32 5.02
C ASP A 40 -8.79 3.06 3.56
N GLY A 41 -8.30 4.11 2.88
CA GLY A 41 -7.89 4.06 1.49
C GLY A 41 -6.73 3.09 1.22
N PHE A 42 -5.82 2.89 2.17
CA PHE A 42 -4.69 1.97 2.02
C PHE A 42 -5.17 0.52 2.04
N LYS A 43 -6.01 0.16 3.00
CA LYS A 43 -6.59 -1.20 3.11
C LYS A 43 -7.46 -1.56 1.89
N ILE A 44 -8.18 -0.58 1.35
CA ILE A 44 -8.96 -0.75 0.11
C ILE A 44 -8.03 -1.00 -1.08
N ALA A 45 -6.94 -0.24 -1.20
CA ALA A 45 -5.96 -0.42 -2.28
C ALA A 45 -5.24 -1.77 -2.19
N GLU A 46 -4.83 -2.20 -0.99
CA GLU A 46 -4.24 -3.52 -0.74
C GLU A 46 -5.19 -4.64 -1.15
N THR A 47 -6.46 -4.54 -0.74
CA THR A 47 -7.44 -5.58 -1.07
C THR A 47 -7.75 -5.60 -2.57
N ASP A 48 -7.84 -4.44 -3.23
CA ASP A 48 -8.02 -4.39 -4.69
C ASP A 48 -6.83 -4.98 -5.44
N LEU A 49 -5.60 -4.80 -4.94
CA LEU A 49 -4.40 -5.43 -5.49
C LEU A 49 -4.46 -6.96 -5.38
N LEU A 50 -4.86 -7.48 -4.21
CA LEU A 50 -5.05 -8.91 -4.00
C LEU A 50 -6.16 -9.49 -4.91
N ILE A 51 -7.25 -8.74 -5.08
CA ILE A 51 -8.39 -9.12 -5.92
C ILE A 51 -8.02 -9.18 -7.42
N ARG A 52 -7.23 -8.22 -7.93
CA ARG A 52 -6.75 -8.23 -9.33
C ARG A 52 -5.66 -9.27 -9.57
N GLY A 53 -4.95 -9.65 -8.51
CA GLY A 53 -3.83 -10.56 -8.59
C GLY A 53 -2.56 -9.90 -9.17
N PRO A 54 -1.38 -10.53 -8.97
CA PRO A 54 -0.09 -10.00 -9.39
C PRO A 54 0.06 -9.73 -10.89
N GLY A 55 -0.70 -10.43 -11.73
CA GLY A 55 -0.49 -10.47 -13.18
C GLY A 55 -1.09 -9.30 -13.97
N GLU A 56 -2.24 -8.75 -13.56
CA GLU A 56 -2.89 -7.66 -14.31
C GLU A 56 -2.14 -6.33 -14.21
N PHE A 57 -1.36 -6.13 -13.15
CA PHE A 57 -0.55 -4.92 -12.95
C PHE A 57 0.64 -4.85 -13.91
N ILE A 58 1.19 -6.00 -14.32
CA ILE A 58 2.36 -6.12 -15.19
C ILE A 58 1.94 -6.17 -16.67
N GLY A 59 0.72 -6.63 -16.97
CA GLY A 59 0.28 -6.93 -18.34
C GLY A 59 -0.35 -5.78 -19.13
N THR A 60 -0.76 -4.68 -18.48
CA THR A 60 -1.36 -3.55 -19.21
C THR A 60 -0.84 -2.22 -18.66
N ARG A 61 0.00 -1.56 -19.47
CA ARG A 61 0.62 -0.23 -19.25
C ARG A 61 -0.28 0.70 -18.43
N GLN A 62 -0.05 0.79 -17.13
CA GLN A 62 -0.55 1.90 -16.34
C GLN A 62 0.56 2.96 -16.31
N SER A 63 0.39 4.00 -17.10
CA SER A 63 1.29 5.15 -17.16
C SER A 63 1.37 5.78 -15.77
N GLY A 64 2.54 5.70 -15.13
CA GLY A 64 2.80 6.40 -13.86
C GLY A 64 3.51 5.59 -12.78
N ILE A 65 3.81 4.32 -12.99
CA ILE A 65 4.61 3.52 -12.05
C ILE A 65 6.05 3.53 -12.56
N PRO A 66 7.01 4.13 -11.83
CA PRO A 66 8.41 3.94 -12.14
C PRO A 66 8.67 2.44 -12.18
N GLU A 67 9.26 1.94 -13.26
CA GLU A 67 9.72 0.55 -13.31
C GLU A 67 10.67 0.35 -12.12
N LEU A 68 10.17 -0.23 -11.03
CA LEU A 68 11.02 -0.75 -9.97
C LEU A 68 11.81 -1.87 -10.62
N LYS A 69 13.02 -1.54 -11.09
CA LYS A 69 13.95 -2.47 -11.75
C LYS A 69 14.29 -3.67 -10.87
N PHE A 70 13.98 -3.63 -9.57
CA PHE A 70 14.27 -4.70 -8.62
C PHE A 70 13.21 -4.76 -7.52
N ALA A 71 12.08 -5.42 -7.81
CA ALA A 71 11.28 -6.20 -6.85
C ALA A 71 9.90 -6.43 -7.45
N ASN A 72 9.49 -7.68 -7.55
CA ASN A 72 8.08 -7.97 -7.81
C ASN A 72 7.37 -7.75 -6.48
N ILE A 73 6.92 -6.51 -6.21
CA ILE A 73 6.27 -6.11 -4.95
C ILE A 73 5.23 -7.14 -4.50
N VAL A 74 4.53 -7.78 -5.45
CA VAL A 74 3.50 -8.77 -5.14
C VAL A 74 4.09 -10.13 -4.74
N ARG A 75 5.10 -10.64 -5.46
CA ARG A 75 5.82 -11.88 -5.12
C ARG A 75 6.61 -11.75 -3.82
N ASP A 76 7.18 -10.58 -3.60
CA ASP A 76 8.09 -10.30 -2.50
C ASP A 76 7.37 -9.65 -1.31
N THR A 77 6.04 -9.52 -1.33
CA THR A 77 5.24 -8.97 -0.22
C THR A 77 5.57 -9.63 1.12
N ALA A 78 5.73 -10.95 1.15
CA ALA A 78 6.11 -11.68 2.34
C ALA A 78 7.50 -11.28 2.85
N ILE A 79 8.47 -11.13 1.93
CA ILE A 79 9.83 -10.70 2.25
C ILE A 79 9.84 -9.24 2.72
N LEU A 80 9.10 -8.36 2.05
CA LEU A 80 8.96 -6.95 2.44
C LEU A 80 8.30 -6.81 3.81
N ARG A 81 7.31 -7.65 4.12
CA ARG A 81 6.68 -7.69 5.44
C ARG A 81 7.65 -8.16 6.52
N LEU A 82 8.43 -9.22 6.25
CA LEU A 82 9.46 -9.70 7.18
C LEU A 82 10.53 -8.63 7.40
N ALA A 83 11.05 -8.04 6.33
CA ALA A 83 12.03 -6.96 6.42
C ALA A 83 11.50 -5.75 7.22
N LYS A 84 10.22 -5.41 7.04
CA LYS A 84 9.56 -4.36 7.83
C LYS A 84 9.50 -4.74 9.31
N GLN A 85 9.09 -5.96 9.63
CA GLN A 85 9.03 -6.45 11.01
C GLN A 85 10.41 -6.43 11.68
N ASP A 86 11.43 -6.92 10.98
CA ASP A 86 12.82 -6.93 11.45
C ASP A 86 13.34 -5.51 11.69
N ALA A 87 13.02 -4.57 10.80
CA ALA A 87 13.41 -3.16 10.97
C ALA A 87 12.75 -2.53 12.21
N PHE A 88 11.47 -2.78 12.46
CA PHE A 88 10.80 -2.28 13.66
C PHE A 88 11.34 -2.94 14.93
N ALA A 89 11.56 -4.26 14.92
CA ALA A 89 12.15 -4.96 16.05
C ALA A 89 13.57 -4.45 16.36
N LEU A 90 14.35 -4.11 15.34
CA LEU A 90 15.67 -3.51 15.51
C LEU A 90 15.60 -2.13 16.16
N ILE A 91 14.60 -1.31 15.80
CA ILE A 91 14.38 0.01 16.41
C ILE A 91 13.90 -0.14 17.87
N GLU A 92 12.98 -1.06 18.13
CA GLU A 92 12.43 -1.31 19.48
C GLU A 92 13.48 -1.84 20.46
N ASN A 93 14.47 -2.61 19.97
CA ASN A 93 15.56 -3.15 20.78
C ASN A 93 16.85 -2.32 20.72
N CYS A 94 16.84 -1.14 20.07
CA CYS A 94 17.99 -0.23 20.12
C CYS A 94 18.01 0.49 21.47
N ASP A 95 19.06 0.24 22.25
CA ASP A 95 19.22 0.83 23.59
C ASP A 95 19.78 2.26 23.53
N SER A 96 20.23 2.75 22.37
CA SER A 96 20.74 4.12 22.23
C SER A 96 20.43 4.79 20.89
N GLU A 97 20.21 6.10 20.95
CA GLU A 97 20.05 6.97 19.78
C GLU A 97 21.32 6.98 18.90
N GLN A 98 22.48 6.73 19.50
CA GLN A 98 23.77 6.63 18.82
C GLN A 98 23.83 5.42 17.86
N GLU A 99 23.24 4.28 18.24
CA GLU A 99 23.17 3.08 17.40
C GLU A 99 22.26 3.28 16.18
N LEU A 100 21.11 3.93 16.37
CA LEU A 100 20.21 4.29 15.27
C LEU A 100 20.88 5.23 14.26
N GLN A 101 21.69 6.17 14.73
CA GLN A 101 22.49 7.05 13.87
C GLN A 101 23.54 6.26 13.06
N ASN A 102 24.18 5.26 13.68
CA ASN A 102 25.12 4.37 12.99
C ASN A 102 24.45 3.54 11.89
N TYR A 103 23.28 2.94 12.18
CA TYR A 103 22.50 2.21 11.17
C TYR A 103 22.08 3.12 10.01
N THR A 104 21.62 4.33 10.32
CA THR A 104 21.24 5.33 9.31
C THR A 104 22.42 5.70 8.43
N LYS A 105 23.61 5.90 9.02
CA LYS A 105 24.84 6.19 8.29
C LYS A 105 25.24 5.04 7.37
N MET A 106 25.24 3.81 7.87
CA MET A 106 25.54 2.61 7.08
C MET A 106 24.56 2.41 5.91
N LEU A 107 23.27 2.66 6.13
CA LEU A 107 22.25 2.57 5.09
C LEU A 107 22.50 3.61 3.99
N LYS A 108 22.85 4.85 4.35
CA LYS A 108 23.18 5.91 3.40
C LYS A 108 24.46 5.63 2.62
N GLU A 109 25.51 5.12 3.27
CA GLU A 109 26.76 4.76 2.59
C GLU A 109 26.58 3.63 1.58
N LYS A 110 25.75 2.63 1.93
CA LYS A 110 25.60 1.42 1.12
C LYS A 110 24.50 1.52 0.05
N TRP A 111 23.46 2.32 0.28
CA TRP A 111 22.30 2.41 -0.60
C TRP A 111 21.82 3.85 -0.87
N GLY A 112 22.61 4.88 -0.53
CA GLY A 112 22.23 6.29 -0.64
C GLY A 112 21.67 6.69 -2.00
N GLU A 113 22.36 6.32 -3.09
CA GLU A 113 21.89 6.63 -4.46
C GLU A 113 20.58 5.90 -4.83
N SER A 114 20.34 4.69 -4.30
CA SER A 114 19.11 3.94 -4.56
C SER A 114 17.93 4.41 -3.69
N LEU A 115 18.19 4.97 -2.52
CA LEU A 115 17.17 5.52 -1.62
C LEU A 115 16.59 6.84 -2.13
N GLU A 116 17.36 7.65 -2.87
CA GLU A 116 16.86 8.85 -3.55
C GLU A 116 15.79 8.54 -4.61
N PHE A 117 15.86 7.37 -5.26
CA PHE A 117 14.81 6.91 -6.19
C PHE A 117 13.53 6.44 -5.47
N ALA A 118 13.62 6.08 -4.19
CA ALA A 118 12.48 5.63 -3.37
C ALA A 118 11.78 6.79 -2.64
N SER A 119 12.41 7.96 -2.54
CA SER A 119 11.74 9.19 -2.09
C SER A 119 10.90 9.77 -3.23
N VAL A 120 9.67 9.26 -3.37
CA VAL A 120 8.64 9.93 -4.16
C VAL A 120 7.96 10.98 -3.28
N SER A 121 8.09 12.25 -3.69
CA SER A 121 7.35 13.42 -3.17
C SER A 121 5.84 13.29 -3.36
#